data_AF-A0A1G7S6K3-F1
#
_entry.id   AF-A0A1G7S6K3-F1
#
_cell.length_a   1.000
_cell.length_b   1.000
_cell.length_c   1.000
_cell.angle_alpha   90.00
_cell.angle_beta   90.00
_cell.angle_gamma   90.00
#
_symmetry.space_group_name_H-M   'P 1'
#
loop_
_entity.id
_entity.type
_entity.pdbx_description
1 polymer ?
#
loop_
_entity_poly.entity_id
_entity_poly.type
_entity_poly.pdbx_seq_one_letter_code
_entity_poly.pdbx_strand_id
1 'polypeptide(L)'
;MNIRLEETKDYREVENLTREAFWNVYRPGCTEHFVLNQYRTNPDFIPELDFVMEEDNKIIGHVMFSKAELDLGNGTSRQSWTFGPISIHPDYKRKGYGLKLLNHALAKARQMSIGFVCMEGNIEFYKHAGFGLASKLNIHYHTEPKDAEVPYFLAQELIPGWLGGIEATYTPPLGYFVAEDNPEAFEAYESTFPKKEKRFCNGQLPQFCQSCGMPLTSAADCGTNVDGSTNFDYCKFCYSDGRFQQDCTMNEMIEHCLLFVDEVNKNMPKPMTKDEYKQMMQNFFPMLRRWRKMCR
;
A
#
# COMPACT_ATOMS: atom_id res chain seq x y z
N MET A 1 -0.68 8.87 -29.13
CA MET A 1 -0.63 9.13 -27.69
C MET A 1 -1.55 10.28 -27.29
N ASN A 2 -2.49 10.02 -26.38
CA ASN A 2 -3.42 11.01 -25.82
C ASN A 2 -3.46 10.88 -24.27
N ILE A 3 -3.69 11.97 -23.55
CA ILE A 3 -3.98 11.95 -22.11
C ILE A 3 -5.29 12.71 -21.91
N ARG A 4 -6.26 12.07 -21.27
CA ARG A 4 -7.59 12.62 -21.02
C ARG A 4 -8.11 12.16 -19.67
N LEU A 5 -9.18 12.79 -19.18
CA LEU A 5 -9.87 12.32 -17.98
C LEU A 5 -10.43 10.90 -18.22
N GLU A 6 -10.45 10.09 -17.17
CA GLU A 6 -11.16 8.81 -17.16
C GLU A 6 -12.67 9.07 -17.32
N GLU A 7 -13.34 8.19 -18.07
CA GLU A 7 -14.79 8.15 -18.18
C GLU A 7 -15.32 6.83 -17.63
N THR A 8 -16.61 6.77 -17.26
CA THR A 8 -17.23 5.55 -16.72
C THR A 8 -17.08 4.31 -17.62
N LYS A 9 -17.00 4.52 -18.94
CA LYS A 9 -16.77 3.43 -19.92
C LYS A 9 -15.39 2.78 -19.78
N ASP A 10 -14.41 3.49 -19.23
CA ASP A 10 -13.02 3.05 -19.11
C ASP A 10 -12.78 2.22 -17.83
N TYR A 11 -13.68 2.32 -16.84
CA TYR A 11 -13.40 1.86 -15.46
C TYR A 11 -12.86 0.44 -15.38
N ARG A 12 -13.51 -0.51 -16.08
CA ARG A 12 -13.10 -1.91 -16.06
C ARG A 12 -11.76 -2.14 -16.78
N GLU A 13 -11.48 -1.41 -17.86
CA GLU A 13 -10.19 -1.49 -18.57
C GLU A 13 -9.07 -0.93 -17.69
N VAL A 14 -9.31 0.18 -17.00
CA VAL A 14 -8.35 0.81 -16.10
C VAL A 14 -8.09 -0.03 -14.85
N GLU A 15 -9.12 -0.67 -14.28
CA GLU A 15 -8.97 -1.63 -13.18
C GLU A 15 -8.09 -2.82 -13.62
N ASN A 16 -8.33 -3.37 -14.81
CA ASN A 16 -7.49 -4.42 -15.39
C ASN A 16 -6.05 -3.95 -15.60
N LEU A 17 -5.85 -2.76 -16.18
CA LEU A 17 -4.54 -2.15 -16.36
C LEU A 17 -3.79 -2.00 -15.03
N THR A 18 -4.47 -1.50 -14.00
CA THR A 18 -3.90 -1.34 -12.66
C THR A 18 -3.54 -2.69 -12.07
N ARG A 19 -4.41 -3.69 -12.23
CA ARG A 19 -4.13 -5.07 -11.84
C ARG A 19 -2.89 -5.60 -12.55
N GLU A 20 -2.75 -5.44 -13.86
CA GLU A 20 -1.53 -5.82 -14.61
C GLU A 20 -0.28 -5.07 -14.16
N ALA A 21 -0.40 -3.79 -13.81
CA ALA A 21 0.74 -2.96 -13.42
C ALA A 21 1.32 -3.35 -12.06
N PHE A 22 0.48 -3.84 -11.13
CA PHE A 22 0.82 -4.13 -9.73
C PHE A 22 0.85 -5.62 -9.37
N TRP A 23 0.36 -6.53 -10.23
CA TRP A 23 0.30 -7.97 -9.93
C TRP A 23 1.67 -8.55 -9.57
N ASN A 24 1.78 -9.11 -8.35
CA ASN A 24 3.02 -9.65 -7.77
C ASN A 24 4.17 -8.63 -7.63
N VAL A 25 3.89 -7.32 -7.65
CA VAL A 25 4.94 -6.28 -7.51
C VAL A 25 5.32 -6.06 -6.06
N TYR A 26 4.36 -5.76 -5.19
CA TYR A 26 4.63 -5.48 -3.77
C TYR A 26 4.31 -6.65 -2.84
N ARG A 27 3.42 -7.55 -3.28
CA ARG A 27 2.95 -8.72 -2.55
C ARG A 27 2.44 -9.78 -3.54
N PRO A 28 2.29 -11.06 -3.16
CA PRO A 28 1.55 -12.02 -3.98
C PRO A 28 0.14 -11.52 -4.31
N GLY A 29 -0.20 -11.39 -5.59
CA GLY A 29 -1.41 -10.70 -6.05
C GLY A 29 -1.26 -9.18 -6.08
N CYS A 30 -2.35 -8.44 -5.95
CA CYS A 30 -2.36 -6.98 -5.77
C CYS A 30 -3.75 -6.52 -5.26
N THR A 31 -3.88 -5.31 -4.72
CA THR A 31 -5.14 -4.75 -4.19
C THR A 31 -5.52 -3.41 -4.82
N GLU A 32 -4.60 -2.80 -5.56
CA GLU A 32 -4.66 -1.42 -6.04
C GLU A 32 -5.83 -1.18 -7.01
N HIS A 33 -6.24 -2.21 -7.76
CA HIS A 33 -7.39 -2.13 -8.66
C HIS A 33 -8.73 -2.06 -7.89
N PHE A 34 -8.83 -2.71 -6.73
CA PHE A 34 -9.98 -2.58 -5.84
C PHE A 34 -9.96 -1.25 -5.10
N VAL A 35 -8.79 -0.79 -4.64
CA VAL A 35 -8.63 0.56 -4.07
C VAL A 35 -9.14 1.60 -5.07
N LEU A 36 -8.67 1.56 -6.32
CA LEU A 36 -9.14 2.44 -7.39
C LEU A 36 -10.67 2.40 -7.54
N ASN A 37 -11.26 1.20 -7.62
CA ASN A 37 -12.70 1.04 -7.75
C ASN A 37 -13.48 1.75 -6.63
N GLN A 38 -13.05 1.53 -5.38
CA GLN A 38 -13.67 2.12 -4.20
C GLN A 38 -13.50 3.65 -4.16
N TYR A 39 -12.34 4.16 -4.62
CA TYR A 39 -12.05 5.59 -4.63
C TYR A 39 -12.98 6.40 -5.52
N ARG A 40 -13.50 5.85 -6.62
CA ARG A 40 -14.41 6.61 -7.50
C ARG A 40 -15.68 7.10 -6.82
N THR A 41 -16.04 6.53 -5.66
CA THR A 41 -17.15 6.97 -4.80
C THR A 41 -16.70 7.62 -3.49
N ASN A 42 -15.39 7.68 -3.23
CA ASN A 42 -14.82 8.25 -2.03
C ASN A 42 -14.85 9.80 -2.09
N PRO A 43 -15.27 10.50 -1.03
CA PRO A 43 -15.33 11.98 -1.01
C PRO A 43 -13.97 12.70 -1.17
N ASP A 44 -12.87 11.98 -0.93
CA ASP A 44 -11.50 12.50 -1.07
C ASP A 44 -10.95 12.36 -2.49
N PHE A 45 -11.60 11.55 -3.35
CA PHE A 45 -11.22 11.41 -4.75
C PHE A 45 -11.37 12.74 -5.51
N ILE A 46 -10.48 12.96 -6.48
CA ILE A 46 -10.43 14.19 -7.27
C ILE A 46 -10.63 13.84 -8.76
N PRO A 47 -11.88 13.84 -9.25
CA PRO A 47 -12.20 13.48 -10.63
C PRO A 47 -11.48 14.32 -11.68
N GLU A 48 -11.16 15.59 -11.38
CA GLU A 48 -10.46 16.49 -12.29
C GLU A 48 -8.96 16.17 -12.45
N LEU A 49 -8.45 15.21 -11.67
CA LEU A 49 -7.08 14.70 -11.70
C LEU A 49 -7.01 13.19 -11.93
N ASP A 50 -8.11 12.61 -12.39
CA ASP A 50 -8.19 11.20 -12.74
C ASP A 50 -7.96 11.00 -14.25
N PHE A 51 -6.74 10.62 -14.61
CA PHE A 51 -6.29 10.62 -16.01
C PHE A 51 -5.99 9.23 -16.52
N VAL A 52 -6.38 8.98 -17.76
CA VAL A 52 -5.93 7.84 -18.57
C VAL A 52 -4.97 8.32 -19.65
N MET A 53 -4.00 7.47 -19.98
CA MET A 53 -3.08 7.63 -21.11
C MET A 53 -3.39 6.56 -22.16
N GLU A 54 -3.60 6.99 -23.40
CA GLU A 54 -3.94 6.13 -24.52
C GLU A 54 -2.84 6.11 -25.59
N GLU A 55 -2.59 4.93 -26.15
CA GLU A 55 -1.76 4.71 -27.34
C GLU A 55 -2.45 3.69 -28.26
N ASP A 56 -2.57 3.99 -29.55
CA ASP A 56 -3.25 3.14 -30.55
C ASP A 56 -4.65 2.66 -30.11
N ASN A 57 -5.44 3.57 -29.55
CA ASN A 57 -6.78 3.33 -28.99
C ASN A 57 -6.83 2.29 -27.85
N LYS A 58 -5.73 2.11 -27.11
CA LYS A 58 -5.66 1.28 -25.90
C LYS A 58 -5.26 2.13 -24.71
N ILE A 59 -5.85 1.88 -23.55
CA ILE A 59 -5.41 2.54 -22.32
C ILE A 59 -4.14 1.85 -21.83
N ILE A 60 -3.04 2.60 -21.78
CA ILE A 60 -1.71 2.11 -21.40
C ILE A 60 -1.24 2.64 -20.05
N GLY A 61 -1.93 3.65 -19.50
CA GLY A 61 -1.58 4.27 -18.23
C GLY A 61 -2.78 4.91 -17.54
N HIS A 62 -2.71 5.01 -16.22
CA HIS A 62 -3.72 5.65 -15.37
C HIS A 62 -3.08 6.27 -14.14
N VAL A 63 -3.64 7.38 -13.64
CA VAL A 63 -3.31 7.95 -12.33
C VAL A 63 -4.55 8.61 -11.73
N MET A 64 -4.78 8.36 -10.43
CA MET A 64 -5.76 9.10 -9.64
C MET A 64 -5.12 9.92 -8.54
N PHE A 65 -5.81 10.99 -8.11
CA PHE A 65 -5.43 11.81 -6.97
C PHE A 65 -6.49 11.74 -5.88
N SER A 66 -6.04 11.90 -4.64
CA SER A 66 -6.87 11.98 -3.46
C SER A 66 -6.46 13.17 -2.59
N LYS A 67 -7.43 13.77 -1.91
CA LYS A 67 -7.17 14.61 -0.74
C LYS A 67 -6.49 13.78 0.35
N ALA A 68 -5.67 14.44 1.14
CA ALA A 68 -5.04 13.90 2.33
C ALA A 68 -4.86 15.03 3.35
N GLU A 69 -4.45 14.69 4.57
CA GLU A 69 -4.22 15.67 5.62
C GLU A 69 -2.85 15.48 6.27
N LEU A 70 -2.29 16.60 6.74
CA LEU A 70 -1.11 16.65 7.56
C LEU A 70 -1.52 17.04 8.98
N ASP A 71 -1.21 16.21 9.96
CA ASP A 71 -1.43 16.51 11.38
C ASP A 71 -0.34 17.45 11.89
N LEU A 72 -0.74 18.60 12.44
CA LEU A 72 0.17 19.61 12.99
C LEU A 72 0.54 19.35 14.46
N GLY A 73 0.06 18.25 15.07
CA GLY A 73 0.40 17.81 16.42
C GLY A 73 -0.27 18.62 17.54
N ASN A 74 -1.12 19.58 17.20
CA ASN A 74 -1.86 20.43 18.13
C ASN A 74 -3.39 20.26 18.00
N GLY A 75 -3.83 19.15 17.38
CA GLY A 75 -5.24 18.88 17.08
C GLY A 75 -5.79 19.64 15.87
N THR A 76 -4.93 20.30 15.10
CA THR A 76 -5.30 20.92 13.82
C THR A 76 -4.58 20.23 12.66
N SER A 77 -5.16 20.31 11.47
CA SER A 77 -4.58 19.72 10.27
C SER A 77 -4.37 20.75 9.18
N ARG A 78 -3.49 20.41 8.24
CA ARG A 78 -3.29 21.15 7.00
C ARG A 78 -3.63 20.27 5.81
N GLN A 79 -4.40 20.83 4.87
CA GLN A 79 -4.71 20.14 3.62
C GLN A 79 -3.44 19.77 2.86
N SER A 80 -3.39 18.51 2.44
CA SER A 80 -2.41 17.96 1.52
C SER A 80 -3.10 17.10 0.46
N TRP A 81 -2.32 16.55 -0.45
CA TRP A 81 -2.79 15.67 -1.50
C TRP A 81 -1.83 14.52 -1.68
N THR A 82 -2.36 13.42 -2.19
CA THR A 82 -1.59 12.27 -2.63
C THR A 82 -2.10 11.82 -4.00
N PHE A 83 -1.37 10.93 -4.64
CA PHE A 83 -1.80 10.25 -5.84
C PHE A 83 -1.39 8.79 -5.75
N GLY A 84 -2.15 7.94 -6.43
CA GLY A 84 -1.98 6.51 -6.29
C GLY A 84 -3.32 5.78 -6.42
N PRO A 85 -3.38 4.67 -7.18
CA PRO A 85 -2.28 4.12 -7.94
C PRO A 85 -1.91 5.01 -9.14
N ILE A 86 -0.64 4.94 -9.53
CA ILE A 86 -0.18 5.32 -10.87
C ILE A 86 0.25 4.05 -11.60
N SER A 87 -0.43 3.75 -12.68
CA SER A 87 -0.34 2.48 -13.40
C SER A 87 0.22 2.71 -14.79
N ILE A 88 1.19 1.89 -15.20
CA ILE A 88 1.61 1.78 -16.61
C ILE A 88 1.64 0.30 -16.96
N HIS A 89 0.98 -0.05 -18.06
CA HIS A 89 0.90 -1.43 -18.52
C HIS A 89 2.32 -2.01 -18.69
N PRO A 90 2.58 -3.26 -18.25
CA PRO A 90 3.92 -3.86 -18.30
C PRO A 90 4.65 -3.72 -19.65
N ASP A 91 3.94 -3.90 -20.77
CA ASP A 91 4.48 -3.79 -22.15
C ASP A 91 4.95 -2.37 -22.53
N TYR A 92 4.57 -1.38 -21.73
CA TYR A 92 4.87 0.04 -21.94
C TYR A 92 5.81 0.61 -20.86
N LYS A 93 6.28 -0.22 -19.90
CA LYS A 93 7.23 0.22 -18.87
C LYS A 93 8.58 0.62 -19.47
N ARG A 94 9.32 1.49 -18.76
CA ARG A 94 10.66 2.00 -19.12
C ARG A 94 10.76 2.77 -20.45
N LYS A 95 9.63 3.26 -20.97
CA LYS A 95 9.56 4.13 -22.18
C LYS A 95 9.28 5.60 -21.86
N GLY A 96 9.31 5.99 -20.58
CA GLY A 96 9.05 7.37 -20.14
C GLY A 96 7.56 7.73 -19.95
N TYR A 97 6.63 6.83 -20.26
CA TYR A 97 5.18 7.09 -20.14
C TYR A 97 4.72 7.45 -18.73
N GLY A 98 5.21 6.75 -17.70
CA GLY A 98 4.85 7.07 -16.31
C GLY A 98 5.21 8.49 -15.90
N LEU A 99 6.40 8.96 -16.27
CA LEU A 99 6.84 10.32 -15.99
C LEU A 99 6.00 11.35 -16.78
N LYS A 100 5.67 11.05 -18.03
CA LYS A 100 4.82 11.91 -18.87
C LYS A 100 3.40 12.03 -18.30
N LEU A 101 2.81 10.92 -17.86
CA LEU A 101 1.48 10.90 -17.25
C LEU A 101 1.47 11.70 -15.95
N LEU A 102 2.43 11.45 -15.07
CA LEU A 102 2.55 12.14 -13.79
C LEU A 102 2.76 13.65 -13.98
N ASN A 103 3.67 14.06 -14.87
CA ASN A 103 3.91 15.48 -15.14
C ASN A 103 2.68 16.20 -15.69
N HIS A 104 1.87 15.53 -16.52
CA HIS A 104 0.59 16.07 -16.99
C HIS A 104 -0.37 16.31 -15.81
N ALA A 105 -0.56 15.30 -14.95
CA ALA A 105 -1.45 15.41 -13.80
C ALA A 105 -0.98 16.49 -12.81
N LEU A 106 0.33 16.57 -12.52
CA LEU A 106 0.89 17.60 -11.65
C LEU A 106 0.77 19.02 -12.24
N ALA A 107 0.82 19.16 -13.56
CA ALA A 107 0.57 20.45 -14.21
C ALA A 107 -0.89 20.89 -14.03
N LYS A 108 -1.85 19.96 -14.16
CA LYS A 108 -3.27 20.23 -13.87
C LYS A 108 -3.49 20.53 -12.39
N ALA A 109 -2.86 19.79 -11.48
CA ALA A 109 -2.93 20.02 -10.03
C ALA A 109 -2.50 21.45 -9.66
N ARG A 110 -1.41 21.95 -10.25
CA ARG A 110 -0.97 23.34 -10.09
C ARG A 110 -2.02 24.35 -10.56
N GLN A 111 -2.67 24.10 -11.70
CA GLN A 111 -3.76 24.97 -12.20
C GLN A 111 -4.98 24.97 -11.27
N MET A 112 -5.16 23.92 -10.47
CA MET A 112 -6.21 23.81 -9.46
C MET A 112 -5.79 24.36 -8.09
N SER A 113 -4.64 25.05 -8.01
CA SER A 113 -4.09 25.59 -6.76
C SER A 113 -3.78 24.54 -5.69
N ILE A 114 -3.54 23.28 -6.09
CA ILE A 114 -2.99 22.27 -5.19
C ILE A 114 -1.56 22.66 -4.85
N GLY A 115 -1.28 22.88 -3.57
CA GLY A 115 0.00 23.43 -3.14
C GLY A 115 1.04 22.40 -2.74
N PHE A 116 0.64 21.20 -2.34
CA PHE A 116 1.56 20.19 -1.82
C PHE A 116 1.08 18.77 -2.10
N VAL A 117 1.99 17.89 -2.49
CA VAL A 117 1.71 16.47 -2.73
C VAL A 117 2.75 15.61 -2.00
N CYS A 118 2.32 14.53 -1.36
CA CYS A 118 3.20 13.54 -0.75
C CYS A 118 2.70 12.11 -0.98
N MET A 119 3.62 11.15 -1.02
CA MET A 119 3.35 9.76 -1.39
C MET A 119 4.51 8.82 -1.04
N GLU A 120 4.23 7.53 -1.02
CA GLU A 120 5.21 6.46 -0.90
C GLU A 120 5.65 5.94 -2.27
N GLY A 121 6.96 5.92 -2.54
CA GLY A 121 7.47 5.51 -3.83
C GLY A 121 8.98 5.41 -3.92
N ASN A 122 9.45 4.96 -5.09
CA ASN A 122 10.88 4.87 -5.37
C ASN A 122 11.44 6.21 -5.85
N ILE A 123 12.32 6.83 -5.04
CA ILE A 123 12.96 8.11 -5.34
C ILE A 123 13.67 8.13 -6.70
N GLU A 124 14.20 7.00 -7.17
CA GLU A 124 14.89 6.92 -8.46
C GLU A 124 13.97 7.23 -9.65
N PHE A 125 12.66 7.04 -9.50
CA PHE A 125 11.67 7.46 -10.49
C PHE A 125 11.16 8.88 -10.20
N TYR A 126 10.66 9.11 -8.98
CA TYR A 126 9.91 10.33 -8.65
C TYR A 126 10.78 11.60 -8.57
N LYS A 127 12.11 11.46 -8.37
CA LYS A 127 13.04 12.62 -8.47
C LYS A 127 12.96 13.33 -9.81
N HIS A 128 12.66 12.60 -10.89
CA HIS A 128 12.51 13.17 -12.23
C HIS A 128 11.21 13.96 -12.43
N ALA A 129 10.21 13.80 -11.54
CA ALA A 129 8.99 14.62 -11.47
C ALA A 129 9.10 15.79 -10.46
N GLY A 130 10.26 15.93 -9.80
CA GLY A 130 10.53 16.99 -8.83
C GLY A 130 10.19 16.64 -7.38
N PHE A 131 9.99 15.36 -7.05
CA PHE A 131 9.85 14.90 -5.67
C PHE A 131 11.22 14.78 -4.99
N GLY A 132 11.25 15.04 -3.69
CA GLY A 132 12.36 14.73 -2.80
C GLY A 132 11.87 14.00 -1.55
N LEU A 133 12.78 13.64 -0.64
CA LEU A 133 12.40 13.10 0.66
C LEU A 133 11.56 14.12 1.44
N ALA A 134 10.43 13.66 1.98
CA ALA A 134 9.49 14.51 2.71
C ALA A 134 10.10 15.15 3.97
N SER A 135 11.08 14.47 4.59
CA SER A 135 11.82 14.99 5.75
C SER A 135 12.57 16.30 5.46
N LYS A 136 12.96 16.56 4.21
CA LYS A 136 13.56 17.86 3.80
C LYS A 136 12.58 19.03 3.87
N LEU A 137 11.30 18.74 3.99
CA LEU A 137 10.20 19.70 4.15
C LEU A 137 9.58 19.63 5.56
N ASN A 138 10.26 18.97 6.52
CA ASN A 138 9.77 18.73 7.89
C ASN A 138 8.45 17.94 7.96
N ILE A 139 8.18 17.10 6.96
CA ILE A 139 7.01 16.23 6.95
C ILE A 139 7.43 14.80 7.29
N HIS A 140 6.85 14.27 8.36
CA HIS A 140 7.19 12.98 8.94
C HIS A 140 6.16 11.91 8.56
N TYR A 141 6.57 10.65 8.50
CA TYR A 141 5.67 9.52 8.26
C TYR A 141 5.17 8.95 9.59
N HIS A 142 3.86 8.76 9.74
CA HIS A 142 3.24 8.45 11.04
C HIS A 142 3.75 7.20 11.76
N THR A 143 4.22 6.17 11.05
CA THR A 143 4.72 4.91 11.63
C THR A 143 6.22 4.87 11.85
N GLU A 144 6.95 5.89 11.41
CA GLU A 144 8.41 5.92 11.48
C GLU A 144 8.87 6.88 12.59
N PRO A 145 9.99 6.61 13.26
CA PRO A 145 10.58 7.56 14.19
C PRO A 145 10.85 8.92 13.51
N LYS A 146 10.65 10.03 14.22
CA LYS A 146 10.84 11.38 13.67
C LYS A 146 12.27 11.66 13.17
N ASP A 147 13.25 10.99 13.76
CA ASP A 147 14.67 11.09 13.41
C ASP A 147 15.11 10.06 12.37
N ALA A 148 14.22 9.15 11.94
CA ALA A 148 14.51 8.18 10.91
C ALA A 148 14.49 8.82 9.51
N GLU A 149 15.45 8.45 8.67
CA GLU A 149 15.37 8.70 7.24
C GLU A 149 14.40 7.69 6.63
N VAL A 150 13.32 8.18 6.00
CA VAL A 150 12.30 7.35 5.35
C VAL A 150 12.48 7.45 3.83
N PRO A 151 13.33 6.63 3.20
CA PRO A 151 13.78 6.82 1.82
C PRO A 151 12.67 6.63 0.77
N TYR A 152 11.56 6.04 1.18
CA TYR A 152 10.39 5.81 0.34
C TYR A 152 9.30 6.86 0.51
N PHE A 153 9.37 7.75 1.51
CA PHE A 153 8.35 8.78 1.73
C PHE A 153 8.76 10.11 1.10
N LEU A 154 8.04 10.46 0.03
CA LEU A 154 8.41 11.52 -0.90
C LEU A 154 7.39 12.65 -0.89
N ALA A 155 7.84 13.86 -1.14
CA ALA A 155 6.98 15.03 -1.22
C ALA A 155 7.48 16.08 -2.22
N GLN A 156 6.54 16.94 -2.63
CA GLN A 156 6.79 18.09 -3.49
C GLN A 156 5.83 19.22 -3.13
N GLU A 157 6.38 20.42 -2.93
CA GLU A 157 5.57 21.65 -3.02
C GLU A 157 5.30 21.97 -4.49
N LEU A 158 4.03 21.96 -4.87
CA LEU A 158 3.59 22.36 -6.21
C LEU A 158 3.46 23.88 -6.33
N ILE A 159 3.16 24.54 -5.21
CA ILE A 159 3.23 26.00 -5.04
C ILE A 159 4.36 26.26 -4.03
N PRO A 160 5.45 26.94 -4.45
CA PRO A 160 6.59 27.19 -3.57
C PRO A 160 6.19 27.91 -2.29
N GLY A 161 6.67 27.42 -1.14
CA GLY A 161 6.38 28.02 0.16
C GLY A 161 4.98 27.74 0.68
N TRP A 162 4.22 26.82 0.05
CA TRP A 162 2.93 26.36 0.56
C TRP A 162 3.04 26.02 2.04
N LEU A 163 3.91 25.08 2.41
CA LEU A 163 4.07 24.60 3.78
C LEU A 163 4.50 25.69 4.76
N GLY A 164 5.15 26.76 4.31
CA GLY A 164 5.57 27.87 5.19
C GLY A 164 6.49 27.43 6.33
N GLY A 165 7.22 26.31 6.16
CA GLY A 165 8.14 25.77 7.16
C GLY A 165 7.49 25.06 8.36
N ILE A 166 6.20 24.71 8.29
CA ILE A 166 5.56 23.88 9.32
C ILE A 166 6.28 22.54 9.49
N GLU A 167 6.16 21.95 10.68
CA GLU A 167 6.42 20.54 10.91
C GLU A 167 5.08 19.82 11.02
N ALA A 168 4.93 18.68 10.34
CA ALA A 168 3.67 17.93 10.37
C ALA A 168 3.88 16.42 10.15
N THR A 169 2.88 15.63 10.48
CA THR A 169 2.89 14.17 10.29
C THR A 169 1.87 13.78 9.23
N TYR A 170 2.29 12.98 8.25
CA TYR A 170 1.44 12.40 7.23
C TYR A 170 1.04 10.98 7.61
N THR A 171 -0.27 10.71 7.52
CA THR A 171 -0.85 9.38 7.57
C THR A 171 -1.50 9.11 6.21
N PRO A 172 -1.25 7.95 5.56
CA PRO A 172 -1.90 7.62 4.31
C PRO A 172 -3.42 7.61 4.46
N PRO A 173 -4.18 8.11 3.48
CA PRO A 173 -5.63 8.10 3.55
C PRO A 173 -6.20 6.70 3.81
N LEU A 174 -7.21 6.59 4.68
CA LEU A 174 -7.81 5.31 5.06
C LEU A 174 -8.33 4.50 3.86
N GLY A 175 -8.76 5.18 2.79
CA GLY A 175 -9.22 4.53 1.57
C GLY A 175 -8.19 3.59 0.93
N TYR A 176 -6.89 3.80 1.13
CA TYR A 176 -5.84 2.92 0.61
C TYR A 176 -5.83 1.54 1.30
N PHE A 177 -6.43 1.41 2.49
CA PHE A 177 -6.50 0.17 3.25
C PHE A 177 -7.86 -0.55 3.11
N VAL A 178 -8.72 -0.12 2.18
CA VAL A 178 -10.08 -0.66 2.02
C VAL A 178 -10.11 -2.16 1.73
N ALA A 179 -9.10 -2.70 1.05
CA ALA A 179 -8.97 -4.13 0.79
C ALA A 179 -8.63 -4.91 2.06
N GLU A 180 -7.70 -4.39 2.86
CA GLU A 180 -7.33 -4.95 4.15
C GLU A 180 -8.49 -4.89 5.12
N ASP A 181 -9.26 -3.80 5.12
CA ASP A 181 -10.43 -3.60 5.98
C ASP A 181 -11.63 -4.44 5.57
N ASN A 182 -11.77 -4.75 4.28
CA ASN A 182 -12.89 -5.52 3.72
C ASN A 182 -12.40 -6.69 2.84
N PRO A 183 -11.68 -7.67 3.43
CA PRO A 183 -11.03 -8.73 2.66
C PRO A 183 -12.03 -9.61 1.89
N GLU A 184 -13.22 -9.85 2.44
CA GLU A 184 -14.28 -10.61 1.76
C GLU A 184 -14.82 -9.88 0.52
N ALA A 185 -15.01 -8.55 0.62
CA ALA A 185 -15.45 -7.73 -0.50
C ALA A 185 -14.36 -7.66 -1.58
N PHE A 186 -13.10 -7.53 -1.17
CA PHE A 186 -11.96 -7.58 -2.08
C PHE A 186 -11.90 -8.91 -2.83
N GLU A 187 -11.96 -10.07 -2.14
CA GLU A 187 -11.88 -11.38 -2.80
C GLU A 187 -13.10 -11.63 -3.71
N ALA A 188 -14.30 -11.20 -3.32
CA ALA A 188 -15.48 -11.26 -4.18
C ALA A 188 -15.29 -10.42 -5.46
N TYR A 189 -14.73 -9.22 -5.33
CA TYR A 189 -14.46 -8.33 -6.46
C TYR A 189 -13.34 -8.86 -7.38
N GLU A 190 -12.22 -9.30 -6.81
CA GLU A 190 -11.10 -9.94 -7.52
C GLU A 190 -11.56 -11.19 -8.30
N SER A 191 -12.53 -11.95 -7.77
CA SER A 191 -13.10 -13.11 -8.46
C SER A 191 -13.80 -12.78 -9.80
N THR A 192 -14.14 -11.50 -10.02
CA THR A 192 -14.73 -11.02 -11.28
C THR A 192 -13.69 -10.82 -12.39
N PHE A 193 -12.40 -10.87 -12.07
CA PHE A 193 -11.29 -10.73 -13.01
C PHE A 193 -10.75 -12.08 -13.47
N PRO A 194 -10.07 -12.15 -14.64
CA PRO A 194 -9.37 -13.37 -15.05
C PRO A 194 -8.38 -13.82 -13.99
N LYS A 195 -8.40 -15.12 -13.66
CA LYS A 195 -7.48 -15.72 -12.68
C LYS A 195 -6.03 -15.46 -13.07
N LYS A 196 -5.22 -15.04 -12.10
CA LYS A 196 -3.77 -14.88 -12.23
C LYS A 196 -3.09 -15.59 -11.06
N GLU A 197 -1.88 -16.07 -11.29
CA GLU A 197 -1.10 -16.77 -10.28
C GLU A 197 -0.47 -15.79 -9.29
N LYS A 198 -0.78 -15.94 -7.99
CA LYS A 198 -0.11 -15.23 -6.90
C LYS A 198 1.25 -15.91 -6.64
N ARG A 199 2.33 -15.14 -6.45
CA ARG A 199 3.66 -15.68 -6.12
C ARG A 199 4.56 -14.67 -5.41
N PHE A 200 5.56 -15.20 -4.72
CA PHE A 200 6.66 -14.41 -4.18
C PHE A 200 7.62 -13.98 -5.30
N CYS A 201 8.04 -12.72 -5.27
CA CYS A 201 8.97 -12.12 -6.23
C CYS A 201 10.05 -11.31 -5.48
N ASN A 202 11.22 -11.17 -6.09
CA ASN A 202 12.29 -10.32 -5.54
C ASN A 202 11.84 -8.85 -5.49
N GLY A 203 12.11 -8.19 -4.36
CA GLY A 203 11.77 -6.78 -4.14
C GLY A 203 10.35 -6.52 -3.64
N GLN A 204 9.55 -7.57 -3.41
CA GLN A 204 8.29 -7.44 -2.67
C GLN A 204 8.53 -6.98 -1.23
N LEU A 205 7.50 -6.36 -0.65
CA LEU A 205 7.52 -5.99 0.76
C LEU A 205 7.53 -7.25 1.64
N PRO A 206 8.13 -7.21 2.85
CA PRO A 206 8.06 -8.31 3.79
C PRO A 206 6.61 -8.75 4.04
N GLN A 207 6.34 -10.04 3.88
CA GLN A 207 5.04 -10.64 4.14
C GLN A 207 5.11 -11.40 5.47
N PHE A 208 4.04 -11.32 6.25
CA PHE A 208 3.94 -11.96 7.56
C PHE A 208 2.64 -12.72 7.69
N CYS A 209 2.70 -13.85 8.40
CA CYS A 209 1.52 -14.61 8.79
C CYS A 209 0.58 -13.71 9.60
N GLN A 210 -0.64 -13.52 9.09
CA GLN A 210 -1.69 -12.70 9.68
C GLN A 210 -2.35 -13.33 10.93
N SER A 211 -1.66 -14.29 11.56
CA SER A 211 -2.02 -14.93 12.83
C SER A 211 -0.87 -14.87 13.82
N CYS A 212 0.32 -15.41 13.50
CA CYS A 212 1.44 -15.46 14.44
C CYS A 212 2.58 -14.46 14.14
N GLY A 213 2.48 -13.68 13.07
CA GLY A 213 3.53 -12.74 12.66
C GLY A 213 4.78 -13.38 12.07
N MET A 214 4.81 -14.71 11.86
CA MET A 214 5.94 -15.40 11.24
C MET A 214 6.19 -14.88 9.81
N PRO A 215 7.43 -14.52 9.44
CA PRO A 215 7.76 -14.12 8.07
C PRO A 215 7.38 -15.21 7.04
N LEU A 216 6.81 -14.79 5.92
CA LEU A 216 6.47 -15.65 4.78
C LEU A 216 7.37 -15.27 3.62
N THR A 217 8.31 -16.15 3.27
CA THR A 217 9.34 -15.87 2.25
C THR A 217 9.15 -16.69 0.99
N SER A 218 8.41 -17.79 1.09
CA SER A 218 8.11 -18.69 -0.02
C SER A 218 6.76 -19.37 0.16
N ALA A 219 6.24 -19.96 -0.91
CA ALA A 219 5.01 -20.76 -0.85
C ALA A 219 5.12 -21.96 0.11
N ALA A 220 6.34 -22.42 0.43
CA ALA A 220 6.56 -23.52 1.36
C ALA A 220 6.39 -23.11 2.84
N ASP A 221 6.32 -21.80 3.13
CA ASP A 221 6.04 -21.27 4.46
C ASP A 221 4.53 -21.09 4.68
N CYS A 222 3.77 -20.99 3.59
CA CYS A 222 2.35 -20.68 3.53
C CYS A 222 1.45 -21.88 3.82
N GLY A 223 0.25 -21.60 4.32
CA GLY A 223 -0.81 -22.57 4.54
C GLY A 223 -1.53 -22.97 3.25
N THR A 224 -2.58 -23.79 3.40
CA THR A 224 -3.41 -24.28 2.27
C THR A 224 -4.89 -23.96 2.48
N ASN A 225 -5.56 -23.62 1.38
CA ASN A 225 -7.01 -23.45 1.31
C ASN A 225 -7.71 -24.82 1.14
N VAL A 226 -9.05 -24.84 1.21
CA VAL A 226 -9.86 -26.06 1.04
C VAL A 226 -9.61 -26.75 -0.31
N ASP A 227 -9.36 -25.97 -1.36
CA ASP A 227 -9.08 -26.48 -2.71
C ASP A 227 -7.62 -26.90 -2.93
N GLY A 228 -6.80 -26.88 -1.87
CA GLY A 228 -5.37 -27.20 -1.92
C GLY A 228 -4.47 -26.08 -2.43
N SER A 229 -5.03 -24.92 -2.84
CA SER A 229 -4.23 -23.78 -3.25
C SER A 229 -3.49 -23.14 -2.05
N THR A 230 -2.36 -22.48 -2.33
CA THR A 230 -1.57 -21.78 -1.30
C THR A 230 -2.34 -20.60 -0.70
N ASN A 231 -2.33 -20.51 0.62
CA ASN A 231 -2.83 -19.36 1.37
C ASN A 231 -1.66 -18.41 1.71
N PHE A 232 -1.62 -17.26 1.06
CA PHE A 232 -0.52 -16.29 1.23
C PHE A 232 -0.63 -15.42 2.49
N ASP A 233 -1.74 -15.50 3.24
CA ASP A 233 -1.95 -14.71 4.45
C ASP A 233 -1.47 -15.43 5.71
N TYR A 234 -1.46 -16.76 5.71
CA TYR A 234 -1.18 -17.56 6.92
C TYR A 234 -0.07 -18.57 6.66
N CYS A 235 0.74 -18.84 7.69
CA CYS A 235 1.76 -19.88 7.60
C CYS A 235 1.17 -21.29 7.73
N LYS A 236 1.89 -22.29 7.23
CA LYS A 236 1.54 -23.72 7.30
C LYS A 236 1.29 -24.25 8.71
N PHE A 237 1.83 -23.58 9.73
CA PHE A 237 1.64 -23.97 11.13
C PHE A 237 0.36 -23.40 11.73
N CYS A 238 -0.11 -22.26 11.22
CA CYS A 238 -1.34 -21.63 11.70
C CYS A 238 -2.56 -22.12 10.93
N TYR A 239 -2.44 -22.36 9.63
CA TYR A 239 -3.56 -22.60 8.74
C TYR A 239 -3.25 -23.71 7.72
N SER A 240 -4.12 -24.71 7.63
CA SER A 240 -4.06 -25.76 6.61
C SER A 240 -5.46 -26.26 6.29
N ASP A 241 -5.64 -26.69 5.04
CA ASP A 241 -6.88 -27.28 4.52
C ASP A 241 -8.11 -26.42 4.79
N GLY A 242 -7.94 -25.10 4.69
CA GLY A 242 -9.02 -24.13 4.88
C GLY A 242 -9.39 -23.83 6.35
N ARG A 243 -8.59 -24.27 7.33
CA ARG A 243 -8.88 -24.05 8.76
C ARG A 243 -7.65 -23.70 9.59
N PHE A 244 -7.87 -22.94 10.66
CA PHE A 244 -6.86 -22.73 11.68
C PHE A 244 -6.60 -24.02 12.45
N GLN A 245 -5.33 -24.34 12.67
CA GLN A 245 -4.91 -25.57 13.33
C GLN A 245 -5.00 -25.50 14.86
N GLN A 246 -5.14 -24.28 15.40
CA GLN A 246 -5.23 -24.02 16.83
C GLN A 246 -6.42 -23.11 17.07
N ASP A 247 -7.34 -23.55 17.93
CA ASP A 247 -8.38 -22.69 18.50
C ASP A 247 -7.82 -22.04 19.76
N CYS A 248 -7.35 -20.81 19.63
CA CYS A 248 -6.68 -20.09 20.69
C CYS A 248 -6.99 -18.59 20.61
N THR A 249 -6.93 -17.95 21.76
CA THR A 249 -6.94 -16.50 21.89
C THR A 249 -5.62 -15.89 21.39
N MET A 250 -5.62 -14.58 21.15
CA MET A 250 -4.42 -13.84 20.79
C MET A 250 -3.33 -13.99 21.87
N ASN A 251 -3.70 -13.93 23.15
CA ASN A 251 -2.74 -14.06 24.25
C ASN A 251 -2.12 -15.47 24.28
N GLU A 252 -2.92 -16.52 24.06
CA GLU A 252 -2.38 -17.89 23.97
C GLU A 252 -1.44 -18.07 22.76
N MET A 253 -1.75 -17.43 21.62
CA MET A 253 -0.82 -17.41 20.48
C MET A 253 0.49 -16.69 20.83
N ILE A 254 0.44 -15.58 21.57
CA ILE A 254 1.64 -14.89 22.06
C ILE A 254 2.47 -15.84 22.93
N GLU A 255 1.86 -16.48 23.93
CA GLU A 255 2.54 -17.42 24.82
C GLU A 255 3.17 -18.59 24.04
N HIS A 256 2.48 -19.12 23.03
CA HIS A 256 3.04 -20.14 22.13
C HIS A 256 4.26 -19.61 21.36
N CYS A 257 4.20 -18.39 20.82
CA CYS A 257 5.32 -17.79 20.09
C CYS A 257 6.55 -17.55 20.98
N LEU A 258 6.38 -17.30 22.29
CA LEU A 258 7.48 -17.13 23.25
C LEU A 258 8.35 -18.39 23.41
N LEU A 259 7.83 -19.57 23.04
CA LEU A 259 8.61 -20.82 23.02
C LEU A 259 9.70 -20.81 21.95
N PHE A 260 9.58 -19.94 20.94
CA PHE A 260 10.47 -19.89 19.78
C PHE A 260 11.40 -18.67 19.78
N VAL A 261 11.43 -17.86 20.85
CA VAL A 261 12.27 -16.65 20.93
C VAL A 261 13.75 -16.95 20.66
N ASP A 262 14.25 -18.08 21.15
CA ASP A 262 15.65 -18.47 20.97
C ASP A 262 15.95 -18.80 19.51
N GLU A 263 14.98 -19.37 18.78
CA GLU A 263 15.10 -19.63 17.34
C GLU A 263 15.10 -18.32 16.54
N VAL A 264 14.20 -17.40 16.90
CA VAL A 264 14.12 -16.07 16.27
C VAL A 264 15.42 -15.30 16.49
N ASN A 265 15.97 -15.34 17.70
CA ASN A 265 17.19 -14.64 18.09
C ASN A 265 18.42 -15.06 17.27
N LYS A 266 18.46 -16.28 16.71
CA LYS A 266 19.57 -16.73 15.84
C LYS A 266 19.74 -15.88 14.59
N ASN A 267 18.67 -15.23 14.12
CA ASN A 267 18.65 -14.44 12.89
C ASN A 267 18.53 -12.93 13.15
N MET A 268 18.56 -12.50 14.42
CA MET A 268 18.43 -11.10 14.80
C MET A 268 19.80 -10.45 15.06
N PRO A 269 20.04 -9.22 14.57
CA PRO A 269 21.26 -8.48 14.88
C PRO A 269 21.44 -8.23 16.39
N LYS A 270 20.33 -8.09 17.11
CA LYS A 270 20.27 -7.95 18.57
C LYS A 270 19.24 -8.93 19.11
N PRO A 271 19.66 -9.97 19.87
CA PRO A 271 18.74 -10.87 20.54
C PRO A 271 17.82 -10.11 21.50
N MET A 272 16.56 -10.52 21.55
CA MET A 272 15.55 -10.00 22.47
C MET A 272 15.34 -10.95 23.64
N THR A 273 15.04 -10.40 24.80
CA THR A 273 14.50 -11.16 25.93
C THR A 273 13.06 -11.63 25.64
N LYS A 274 12.57 -12.61 26.41
CA LYS A 274 11.17 -13.05 26.33
C LYS A 274 10.19 -11.90 26.57
N ASP A 275 10.48 -11.02 27.52
CA ASP A 275 9.60 -9.90 27.87
C ASP A 275 9.58 -8.84 26.76
N GLU A 276 10.73 -8.50 26.18
CA GLU A 276 10.79 -7.60 25.01
C GLU A 276 10.03 -8.20 23.81
N TYR A 277 10.21 -9.48 23.54
CA TYR A 277 9.52 -10.17 22.45
C TYR A 277 8.00 -10.25 22.69
N LYS A 278 7.58 -10.49 23.93
CA LYS A 278 6.17 -10.44 24.34
C LYS A 278 5.56 -9.06 24.10
N GLN A 279 6.23 -8.00 24.55
CA GLN A 279 5.76 -6.62 24.39
C GLN A 279 5.65 -6.25 22.91
N MET A 280 6.63 -6.66 22.09
CA MET A 280 6.59 -6.46 20.64
C MET A 280 5.35 -7.12 20.03
N MET A 281 5.06 -8.39 20.38
CA MET A 281 3.88 -9.09 19.85
C MET A 281 2.56 -8.49 20.37
N GLN A 282 2.50 -8.03 21.62
CA GLN A 282 1.32 -7.35 22.16
C GLN A 282 0.96 -6.07 21.39
N ASN A 283 1.97 -5.38 20.85
CA ASN A 283 1.77 -4.21 20.01
C ASN A 283 1.42 -4.60 18.56
N PHE A 284 2.01 -5.66 18.03
CA PHE A 284 1.88 -6.07 16.63
C PHE A 284 0.63 -6.91 16.33
N PHE A 285 0.32 -7.92 17.14
CA PHE A 285 -0.76 -8.87 16.89
C PHE A 285 -2.14 -8.22 16.74
N PRO A 286 -2.52 -7.15 17.47
CA PRO A 286 -3.78 -6.46 17.25
C PRO A 286 -3.98 -5.93 15.83
N MET A 287 -2.91 -5.77 15.05
CA MET A 287 -2.96 -5.33 13.64
C MET A 287 -3.17 -6.48 12.65
N LEU A 288 -2.94 -7.73 13.08
CA LEU A 288 -3.03 -8.91 12.20
C LEU A 288 -4.50 -9.31 11.98
N ARG A 289 -4.83 -9.73 10.75
CA ARG A 289 -6.23 -10.04 10.35
C ARG A 289 -6.98 -10.98 11.29
N ARG A 290 -6.31 -11.98 11.87
CA ARG A 290 -6.95 -12.94 12.78
C ARG A 290 -7.43 -12.28 14.09
N TRP A 291 -6.74 -11.25 14.56
CA TRP A 291 -6.96 -10.66 15.88
C TRP A 291 -7.55 -9.25 15.83
N ARG A 292 -7.37 -8.56 14.71
CA ARG A 292 -7.84 -7.20 14.53
C ARG A 292 -9.35 -7.15 14.75
N LYS A 293 -9.75 -6.47 15.81
CA LYS A 293 -11.14 -6.12 16.03
C LYS A 293 -11.50 -5.08 14.98
N MET A 294 -12.46 -5.37 14.11
CA MET A 294 -13.02 -4.33 13.25
C MET A 294 -13.59 -3.26 14.18
N CYS A 295 -13.06 -2.04 14.11
CA CYS A 295 -13.76 -0.89 14.65
C CYS A 295 -15.08 -0.80 13.89
N ARG A 296 -16.17 -1.18 14.55
CA ARG A 296 -17.53 -0.92 14.08
C ARG A 296 -17.95 0.48 14.46
#